data_AF-A0A822IQL7-F1
#
_entry.id   AF-A0A822IQL7-F1
#
_cell.length_a   1.000
_cell.length_b   1.000
_cell.length_c   1.000
_cell.angle_alpha   90.00
_cell.angle_beta   90.00
_cell.angle_gamma   90.00
#
_symmetry.space_group_name_H-M   'P 1'
#
loop_
_entity.id
_entity.type
_entity.pdbx_description
1 polymer ?
#
loop_
_entity_poly.entity_id
_entity_poly.type
_entity_poly.pdbx_seq_one_letter_code
_entity_poly.pdbx_strand_id
1 'polypeptide(L)'
;MDIEHLKKAMDFTSAEKKLISSFDIPADAFIPLLLSLRDGGDWSYSVEDIKTIAVMDKTTVYDDEKKLGYSLEEIYLFINPVLNEEEGTVHRLEKCGNEIARMLVVRPYKVRVGSDRIIKATVHPLKNEIKVEELAQKELVFDGSTAYDIAHEMEHLMKKENKGEGLWEFKFK
;
A
#
# COMPACT_ATOMS: atom_id res chain seq x y z
N MET A 1 -0.70 23.92 17.69
CA MET A 1 -1.38 22.64 17.96
C MET A 1 -1.99 22.73 19.34
N ASP A 2 -3.30 22.54 19.47
CA ASP A 2 -4.00 22.66 20.76
C ASP A 2 -3.81 21.40 21.63
N ILE A 3 -3.95 21.54 22.96
CA ILE A 3 -3.82 20.46 23.95
C ILE A 3 -4.79 19.31 23.64
N GLU A 4 -6.02 19.62 23.19
CA GLU A 4 -6.99 18.58 22.81
C GLU A 4 -6.52 17.78 21.59
N HIS A 5 -5.96 18.47 20.59
CA HIS A 5 -5.41 17.81 19.41
C HIS A 5 -4.20 16.93 19.76
N LEU A 6 -3.32 17.40 20.64
CA LEU A 6 -2.18 16.62 21.12
C LEU A 6 -2.66 15.34 21.82
N LYS A 7 -3.68 15.41 22.68
CA LYS A 7 -4.26 14.25 23.35
C LYS A 7 -4.79 13.22 22.34
N LYS A 8 -5.56 13.66 21.34
CA LYS A 8 -6.07 12.77 20.27
C LYS A 8 -4.95 12.08 19.50
N ALA A 9 -3.89 12.80 19.15
CA ALA A 9 -2.73 12.23 18.47
C ALA A 9 -2.00 11.20 19.35
N MET A 10 -1.88 11.45 20.65
CA MET A 10 -1.30 10.51 21.61
C MET A 10 -2.16 9.26 21.78
N ASP A 11 -3.49 9.40 21.88
CA ASP A 11 -4.42 8.29 21.99
C ASP A 11 -4.37 7.40 20.74
N PHE A 12 -4.31 8.00 19.55
CA PHE A 12 -4.15 7.29 18.29
C PHE A 12 -2.83 6.50 18.25
N THR A 13 -1.71 7.13 18.63
CA THR A 13 -0.41 6.46 18.71
C THR A 13 -0.41 5.30 19.72
N SER A 14 -1.14 5.44 20.82
CA SER A 14 -1.31 4.37 21.82
C SER A 14 -2.12 3.20 21.26
N ALA A 15 -3.16 3.48 20.47
CA ALA A 15 -3.96 2.47 19.78
C ALA A 15 -3.14 1.69 18.75
N GLU A 16 -2.29 2.35 17.95
CA GLU A 16 -1.36 1.68 17.03
C GLU A 16 -0.40 0.74 17.77
N LYS A 17 0.18 1.18 18.89
CA LYS A 17 1.08 0.32 19.69
C LYS A 17 0.38 -0.93 20.21
N LYS A 18 -0.87 -0.77 20.68
CA LYS A 18 -1.69 -1.90 21.14
C LYS A 18 -2.00 -2.86 20.00
N LEU A 19 -2.36 -2.32 18.83
CA LEU A 19 -2.60 -3.09 17.62
C LEU A 19 -1.37 -3.93 17.26
N ILE A 20 -0.20 -3.31 17.14
CA ILE A 20 1.07 -4.00 16.82
C ILE A 20 1.33 -5.12 17.83
N SER A 21 1.19 -4.82 19.13
CA SER A 21 1.41 -5.82 20.20
C SER A 21 0.41 -6.98 20.21
N SER A 22 -0.74 -6.84 19.52
CA SER A 22 -1.73 -7.91 19.40
C SER A 22 -1.36 -8.96 18.36
N PHE A 23 -0.37 -8.67 17.51
CA PHE A 23 0.19 -9.62 16.56
C PHE A 23 1.55 -10.12 17.05
N ASP A 24 1.80 -11.41 16.87
CA ASP A 24 3.11 -12.02 17.10
C ASP A 24 4.03 -11.78 15.89
N ILE A 25 4.31 -10.51 15.58
CA ILE A 25 5.20 -10.07 14.48
C ILE A 25 6.09 -8.95 15.02
N PRO A 26 7.37 -8.88 14.60
CA PRO A 26 8.24 -7.75 14.89
C PRO A 26 7.58 -6.39 14.58
N ALA A 27 7.75 -5.42 15.47
CA ALA A 27 7.03 -4.14 15.40
C ALA A 27 7.44 -3.28 14.19
N ASP A 28 8.69 -3.42 13.75
CA ASP A 28 9.24 -2.78 12.55
C ASP A 28 8.58 -3.30 11.25
N ALA A 29 8.10 -4.54 11.23
CA ALA A 29 7.34 -5.09 10.11
C ALA A 29 6.03 -4.33 9.83
N PHE A 30 5.52 -3.57 10.81
CA PHE A 30 4.32 -2.73 10.65
C PHE A 30 4.62 -1.34 10.06
N ILE A 31 5.89 -0.94 9.91
CA ILE A 31 6.25 0.41 9.45
C ILE A 31 5.51 0.78 8.15
N PRO A 32 5.48 -0.06 7.09
CA PRO A 32 4.74 0.26 5.88
C PRO A 32 3.25 0.52 6.10
N LEU A 33 2.60 -0.29 6.96
CA LEU A 33 1.18 -0.13 7.25
C LEU A 33 0.89 1.19 7.98
N LEU A 34 1.73 1.54 8.95
CA LEU A 34 1.57 2.79 9.71
C LEU A 34 1.78 4.02 8.82
N LEU A 35 2.77 3.98 7.93
CA LEU A 35 3.01 5.06 6.96
C LEU A 35 1.85 5.18 5.97
N SER A 36 1.36 4.06 5.43
CA SER A 36 0.20 4.05 4.54
C SER A 36 -1.05 4.61 5.22
N LEU A 37 -1.30 4.29 6.50
CA LEU A 37 -2.42 4.83 7.27
C LEU A 37 -2.32 6.34 7.54
N ARG A 38 -1.10 6.86 7.74
CA ARG A 38 -0.87 8.26 8.16
C ARG A 38 -0.69 9.21 6.99
N ASP A 39 0.12 8.78 6.03
CA ASP A 39 0.61 9.60 4.93
C ASP A 39 -0.02 9.19 3.58
N GLY A 40 -0.74 8.06 3.55
CA GLY A 40 -1.29 7.47 2.33
C GLY A 40 -0.22 6.79 1.49
N GLY A 41 -0.64 6.28 0.33
CA GLY A 41 0.24 5.63 -0.63
C GLY A 41 0.72 4.25 -0.20
N ASP A 42 1.58 3.70 -1.04
CA ASP A 42 2.17 2.37 -0.91
C ASP A 42 3.59 2.50 -0.37
N TRP A 43 4.03 1.51 0.40
CA TRP A 43 5.29 1.56 1.12
C TRP A 43 5.94 0.20 1.17
N SER A 44 7.27 0.18 1.13
CA SER A 44 8.09 -1.00 1.35
C SER A 44 9.12 -0.73 2.44
N TYR A 45 9.43 -1.77 3.19
CA TYR A 45 10.44 -1.73 4.24
C TYR A 45 11.18 -3.07 4.29
N SER A 46 12.50 -3.01 4.39
CA SER A 46 13.36 -4.18 4.54
C SER A 46 14.44 -3.92 5.58
N VAL A 47 14.54 -4.81 6.55
CA VAL A 47 15.60 -4.85 7.56
C VAL A 47 15.96 -6.30 7.85
N GLU A 48 17.25 -6.60 7.87
CA GLU A 48 17.77 -7.96 8.09
C GLU A 48 17.03 -9.00 7.23
N ASP A 49 16.30 -9.90 7.87
CA ASP A 49 15.59 -11.02 7.24
C ASP A 49 14.10 -10.74 7.00
N ILE A 50 13.60 -9.54 7.34
CA ILE A 50 12.20 -9.15 7.19
C ILE A 50 12.05 -8.21 6.00
N LYS A 51 11.14 -8.57 5.10
CA LYS A 51 10.72 -7.75 3.97
C LYS A 51 9.23 -7.53 4.05
N THR A 52 8.78 -6.29 3.90
CA THR A 52 7.36 -5.96 4.02
C THR A 52 6.97 -4.94 2.97
N ILE A 53 5.76 -5.09 2.45
CA ILE A 53 5.10 -4.05 1.64
C ILE A 53 3.71 -3.80 2.19
N ALA A 54 3.28 -2.54 2.18
CA ALA A 54 1.90 -2.15 2.37
C ALA A 54 1.39 -1.53 1.07
N VAL A 55 0.31 -2.09 0.53
CA VAL A 55 -0.33 -1.60 -0.70
C VAL A 55 -1.80 -1.31 -0.46
N MET A 56 -2.30 -0.25 -1.05
CA MET A 56 -3.65 0.24 -0.83
C MET A 56 -4.53 -0.02 -2.05
N ASP A 57 -5.62 -0.75 -1.84
CA ASP A 57 -6.73 -0.84 -2.79
C ASP A 57 -7.81 0.18 -2.40
N LYS A 58 -8.27 0.96 -3.37
CA LYS A 58 -9.26 2.02 -3.18
C LYS A 58 -10.52 1.70 -3.95
N THR A 59 -11.60 1.45 -3.23
CA THR A 59 -12.93 1.30 -3.82
C THR A 59 -13.77 2.53 -3.49
N THR A 60 -14.18 3.27 -4.52
CA THR A 60 -15.14 4.37 -4.35
C THR A 60 -16.57 3.83 -4.44
N VAL A 61 -17.35 4.06 -3.39
CA VAL A 61 -18.79 3.81 -3.35
C VAL A 61 -19.50 5.15 -3.49
N TYR A 62 -20.35 5.29 -4.51
CA TYR A 62 -21.15 6.49 -4.75
C TYR A 62 -22.63 6.13 -4.87
N ASP A 63 -23.47 6.76 -4.06
CA ASP A 63 -24.92 6.68 -4.14
C ASP A 63 -25.43 7.85 -4.99
N ASP A 64 -25.85 7.54 -6.21
CA ASP A 64 -26.34 8.52 -7.19
C ASP A 64 -27.64 9.22 -6.77
N GLU A 65 -28.47 8.58 -5.95
CA GLU A 65 -29.73 9.17 -5.47
C GLU A 65 -29.46 10.14 -4.34
N LYS A 66 -28.64 9.73 -3.36
CA LYS A 66 -28.28 10.55 -2.20
C LYS A 66 -27.20 11.60 -2.51
N LYS A 67 -26.57 11.52 -3.68
CA LYS A 67 -25.40 12.33 -4.07
C LYS A 67 -24.29 12.28 -3.01
N LEU A 68 -24.10 11.11 -2.41
CA LEU A 68 -23.15 10.88 -1.33
C LEU A 68 -22.22 9.73 -1.71
N GLY A 69 -20.92 9.91 -1.51
CA GLY A 69 -19.95 8.84 -1.70
C GLY A 69 -18.83 8.86 -0.69
N TYR A 70 -18.08 7.77 -0.69
CA TYR A 70 -16.89 7.59 0.12
C TYR A 70 -15.91 6.65 -0.59
N SER A 71 -14.63 6.82 -0.30
CA SER A 71 -13.61 5.86 -0.70
C SER A 71 -13.31 4.96 0.47
N LEU A 72 -13.54 3.66 0.29
CA LEU A 72 -13.05 2.63 1.20
C LEU A 72 -11.59 2.36 0.82
N GLU A 73 -10.70 2.44 1.81
CA GLU A 73 -9.29 2.14 1.62
C GLU A 73 -8.97 0.82 2.33
N GLU A 74 -8.54 -0.18 1.56
CA GLU A 74 -8.08 -1.47 2.05
C GLU A 74 -6.56 -1.55 1.89
N ILE A 75 -5.83 -1.49 3.00
CA ILE A 75 -4.38 -1.55 3.02
C ILE A 75 -3.97 -2.97 3.39
N TYR A 76 -3.20 -3.61 2.52
CA TYR A 76 -2.69 -4.96 2.70
C TYR A 76 -1.20 -4.89 3.04
N LEU A 77 -0.86 -5.29 4.26
CA LEU A 77 0.52 -5.51 4.70
C LEU A 77 0.89 -6.96 4.46
N PHE A 78 1.87 -7.19 3.58
CA PHE A 78 2.43 -8.51 3.31
C PHE A 78 3.78 -8.67 4.01
N ILE A 79 3.93 -9.75 4.76
CA ILE A 79 5.18 -10.13 5.42
C ILE A 79 5.94 -11.15 4.57
N ASN A 80 7.18 -10.86 4.25
CA ASN A 80 8.04 -11.60 3.32
C ASN A 80 7.32 -11.96 2.00
N PRO A 81 6.82 -10.94 1.27
CA PRO A 81 6.07 -11.17 0.04
C PRO A 81 6.93 -11.82 -1.05
N VAL A 82 6.29 -12.65 -1.86
CA VAL A 82 6.84 -13.27 -3.07
C VAL A 82 5.84 -13.12 -4.20
N LEU A 83 6.31 -12.68 -5.37
CA LEU A 83 5.52 -12.68 -6.60
C LEU A 83 5.53 -14.08 -7.20
N ASN A 84 4.42 -14.80 -7.05
CA ASN A 84 4.26 -16.18 -7.52
C ASN A 84 3.90 -16.23 -9.00
N GLU A 85 3.08 -15.29 -9.48
CA GLU A 85 2.69 -15.18 -10.89
C GLU A 85 2.55 -13.71 -11.31
N GLU A 86 2.88 -13.44 -12.57
CA GLU A 86 2.70 -12.15 -13.24
C GLU A 86 2.04 -12.39 -14.61
N GLU A 87 1.02 -11.60 -14.94
CA GLU A 87 0.25 -11.73 -16.19
C GLU A 87 0.04 -10.37 -16.85
N GLY A 88 0.20 -10.32 -18.17
CA GLY A 88 -0.02 -9.13 -18.99
C GLY A 88 1.13 -8.12 -18.93
N THR A 89 1.03 -7.08 -19.74
CA THR A 89 2.07 -6.04 -19.85
C THR A 89 1.39 -4.69 -20.03
N VAL A 90 1.65 -3.78 -19.09
CA VAL A 90 1.06 -2.44 -19.06
C VAL A 90 2.18 -1.41 -19.05
N HIS A 91 2.17 -0.54 -20.06
CA HIS A 91 3.01 0.65 -20.11
C HIS A 91 2.30 1.78 -19.36
N ARG A 92 2.90 2.28 -18.27
CA ARG A 92 2.33 3.38 -17.48
C ARG A 92 3.40 4.38 -17.07
N LEU A 93 2.94 5.53 -16.57
CA LEU A 93 3.79 6.58 -16.03
C LEU A 93 3.73 6.55 -14.50
N GLU A 94 4.88 6.42 -13.86
CA GLU A 94 5.01 6.42 -12.40
C GLU A 94 6.00 7.49 -11.95
N LYS A 95 5.82 8.04 -10.75
CA LYS A 95 6.80 8.92 -10.11
C LYS A 95 7.12 8.34 -8.73
N CYS A 96 8.40 8.07 -8.48
CA CYS A 96 8.87 7.51 -7.22
C CYS A 96 9.79 8.49 -6.49
N GLY A 97 9.62 8.62 -5.17
CA GLY A 97 10.55 9.34 -4.29
C GLY A 97 10.96 10.71 -4.81
N ASN A 98 12.27 10.89 -4.99
CA ASN A 98 12.88 12.16 -5.40
C ASN A 98 12.99 12.34 -6.92
N GLU A 99 12.42 11.44 -7.73
CA GLU A 99 12.42 11.60 -9.18
C GLU A 99 11.73 12.90 -9.60
N ILE A 100 12.34 13.62 -10.54
CA ILE A 100 11.91 14.98 -10.91
C ILE A 100 10.65 14.94 -11.78
N ALA A 101 10.47 13.88 -12.57
CA ALA A 101 9.25 13.66 -13.36
C ALA A 101 8.77 12.21 -13.33
N ARG A 102 7.64 11.97 -13.99
CA ARG A 102 7.13 10.63 -14.21
C ARG A 102 7.99 9.91 -15.25
N MET A 103 8.27 8.64 -14.99
CA MET A 103 9.01 7.74 -15.85
C MET A 103 8.04 6.74 -16.47
N LEU A 104 8.27 6.42 -17.74
CA LEU A 104 7.62 5.29 -18.41
C LEU A 104 8.14 4.01 -17.78
N VAL A 105 7.25 3.18 -17.26
CA VAL A 105 7.59 1.88 -16.68
C VAL A 105 6.68 0.81 -17.28
N VAL A 106 7.11 -0.43 -17.12
CA VAL A 106 6.36 -1.62 -17.52
C VAL A 106 5.97 -2.39 -16.27
N ARG A 107 4.68 -2.70 -16.15
CA ARG A 107 4.12 -3.46 -15.02
C ARG A 107 3.27 -4.63 -15.53
N PRO A 108 3.15 -5.72 -14.74
CA PRO A 108 2.15 -6.75 -15.01
C PRO A 108 0.74 -6.19 -14.83
N TYR A 109 -0.22 -6.61 -15.66
CA TYR A 109 -1.63 -6.26 -15.47
C TYR A 109 -2.21 -6.89 -14.21
N LYS A 110 -1.79 -8.11 -13.91
CA LYS A 110 -2.24 -8.90 -12.78
C LYS A 110 -1.06 -9.59 -12.10
N VAL A 111 -1.13 -9.68 -10.77
CA VAL A 111 -0.12 -10.34 -9.94
C VAL A 111 -0.77 -11.28 -8.94
N ARG A 112 -0.07 -12.36 -8.63
CA ARG A 112 -0.35 -13.25 -7.51
C ARG A 112 0.76 -13.11 -6.48
N VAL A 113 0.43 -12.59 -5.30
CA VAL A 113 1.41 -12.39 -4.22
C VAL A 113 1.15 -13.42 -3.13
N GLY A 114 2.16 -14.25 -2.88
CA GLY A 114 2.27 -15.08 -1.68
C GLY A 114 3.00 -14.34 -0.57
N SER A 115 2.71 -14.68 0.68
CA SER A 115 3.32 -14.04 1.86
C SER A 115 3.18 -14.93 3.09
N ASP A 116 4.11 -14.79 4.05
CA ASP A 116 4.07 -15.55 5.30
C ASP A 116 2.79 -15.29 6.10
N ARG A 117 2.41 -14.01 6.15
CA ARG A 117 1.23 -13.46 6.84
C ARG A 117 0.72 -12.23 6.09
N ILE A 118 -0.60 -12.07 6.02
CA ILE A 118 -1.24 -10.92 5.39
C ILE A 118 -2.13 -10.23 6.41
N ILE A 119 -1.86 -8.96 6.68
CA ILE A 119 -2.69 -8.13 7.56
C ILE A 119 -3.43 -7.12 6.70
N LYS A 120 -4.75 -7.05 6.86
CA LYS A 120 -5.59 -6.07 6.17
C LYS A 120 -6.07 -5.02 7.15
N ALA A 121 -5.86 -3.75 6.83
CA ALA A 121 -6.53 -2.63 7.44
C ALA A 121 -7.61 -2.07 6.50
N THR A 122 -8.82 -1.87 6.98
CA THR A 122 -9.92 -1.25 6.25
C THR A 122 -10.28 0.07 6.92
N VAL A 123 -10.12 1.17 6.18
CA VAL A 123 -10.43 2.54 6.64
C VAL A 123 -11.77 2.96 6.05
N HIS A 124 -12.76 3.20 6.91
CA HIS A 124 -14.09 3.64 6.51
C HIS A 124 -14.35 5.09 6.95
N PRO A 125 -14.25 6.07 6.04
CA PRO A 125 -14.29 7.48 6.42
C PRO A 125 -15.66 7.93 6.94
N LEU A 126 -16.77 7.41 6.41
CA LEU A 126 -18.10 7.75 6.96
C LEU A 126 -18.35 7.23 8.37
N LYS A 127 -17.72 6.11 8.75
CA LYS A 127 -17.86 5.53 10.10
C LYS A 127 -16.81 6.06 11.07
N ASN A 128 -15.76 6.72 10.57
CA ASN A 128 -14.55 7.05 11.34
C ASN A 128 -13.93 5.81 12.00
N GLU A 129 -13.92 4.70 11.29
CA GLU A 129 -13.46 3.40 11.79
C GLU A 129 -12.27 2.88 10.98
N ILE A 130 -11.31 2.30 11.69
CA ILE A 130 -10.23 1.50 11.12
C ILE A 130 -10.36 0.10 11.70
N LYS A 131 -10.64 -0.89 10.84
CA LYS A 131 -10.66 -2.30 11.22
C LYS A 131 -9.36 -2.94 10.76
N VAL A 132 -8.69 -3.69 11.63
CA VAL A 132 -7.47 -4.42 11.27
C VAL A 132 -7.63 -5.88 11.61
N GLU A 133 -7.30 -6.76 10.68
CA GLU A 133 -7.39 -8.21 10.83
C GLU A 133 -6.27 -8.92 10.07
N GLU A 134 -5.85 -10.07 10.56
CA GLU A 134 -5.03 -11.00 9.78
C GLU A 134 -5.92 -11.89 8.93
N LEU A 135 -5.56 -12.03 7.66
CA LEU A 135 -6.27 -12.89 6.72
C LEU A 135 -5.81 -14.34 6.89
N ALA A 136 -6.75 -15.28 6.77
CA ALA A 136 -6.44 -16.70 6.78
C ALA A 136 -5.69 -17.14 5.50
N GLN A 137 -5.87 -16.38 4.42
CA GLN A 137 -5.18 -16.59 3.15
C GLN A 137 -3.73 -16.13 3.27
N LYS A 138 -2.83 -16.90 2.64
CA LYS A 138 -1.42 -16.55 2.48
C LYS A 138 -1.07 -16.06 1.08
N GLU A 139 -2.07 -15.99 0.22
CA GLU A 139 -1.91 -15.57 -1.16
C GLU A 139 -3.14 -14.80 -1.60
N LEU A 140 -2.92 -13.72 -2.34
CA LEU A 140 -3.95 -12.88 -2.94
C LEU A 140 -3.61 -12.57 -4.39
N VAL A 141 -4.64 -12.26 -5.17
CA VAL A 141 -4.53 -11.88 -6.58
C VAL A 141 -5.07 -10.47 -6.74
N PHE A 142 -4.31 -9.62 -7.42
CA PHE A 142 -4.69 -8.24 -7.73
C PHE A 142 -4.53 -7.99 -9.21
N ASP A 143 -5.31 -7.07 -9.75
CA ASP A 143 -5.15 -6.53 -11.10
C ASP A 143 -5.23 -5.00 -11.09
N GLY A 144 -4.93 -4.38 -12.24
CA GLY A 144 -5.04 -2.93 -12.39
C GLY A 144 -4.05 -2.18 -11.49
N SER A 145 -4.49 -1.05 -10.92
CA SER A 145 -3.62 -0.16 -10.14
C SER A 145 -2.88 -0.88 -9.02
N THR A 146 -3.59 -1.67 -8.21
CA THR A 146 -2.99 -2.34 -7.06
C THR A 146 -1.96 -3.38 -7.48
N ALA A 147 -2.14 -4.06 -8.62
CA ALA A 147 -1.12 -4.97 -9.15
C ALA A 147 0.17 -4.23 -9.55
N TYR A 148 0.03 -3.04 -10.14
CA TYR A 148 1.17 -2.21 -10.51
C TYR A 148 1.91 -1.70 -9.27
N ASP A 149 1.17 -1.29 -8.26
CA ASP A 149 1.71 -0.70 -7.03
C ASP A 149 2.39 -1.79 -6.18
N ILE A 150 1.85 -3.02 -6.16
CA ILE A 150 2.57 -4.20 -5.65
C ILE A 150 3.88 -4.43 -6.38
N ALA A 151 3.85 -4.47 -7.72
CA ALA A 151 5.06 -4.71 -8.51
C ALA A 151 6.12 -3.61 -8.27
N HIS A 152 5.69 -2.37 -8.06
CA HIS A 152 6.54 -1.24 -7.67
C HIS A 152 7.22 -1.47 -6.31
N GLU A 153 6.45 -1.76 -5.25
CA GLU A 153 7.01 -1.96 -3.92
C GLU A 153 7.91 -3.22 -3.85
N MET A 154 7.57 -4.27 -4.62
CA MET A 154 8.42 -5.44 -4.77
C MET A 154 9.76 -5.11 -5.45
N GLU A 155 9.77 -4.18 -6.41
CA GLU A 155 10.99 -3.70 -7.08
C GLU A 155 11.96 -3.04 -6.09
N HIS A 156 11.44 -2.20 -5.17
CA HIS A 156 12.20 -1.59 -4.08
C HIS A 156 12.84 -2.63 -3.16
N LEU A 157 12.09 -3.66 -2.75
CA LEU A 157 12.61 -4.75 -1.93
C LEU A 157 13.72 -5.55 -2.63
N MET A 158 13.69 -5.62 -3.97
CA MET A 158 14.71 -6.28 -4.78
C MET A 158 15.91 -5.39 -5.12
N LYS A 159 15.88 -4.10 -4.75
CA LYS A 159 16.87 -3.08 -5.16
C LYS A 159 17.08 -3.05 -6.67
N LYS A 160 16.01 -3.28 -7.42
CA LYS A 160 16.00 -3.08 -8.87
C LYS A 160 15.54 -1.63 -9.11
N GLU A 161 16.10 -0.97 -10.10
CA GLU A 161 15.61 0.32 -10.59
C GLU A 161 15.28 0.15 -12.06
N ASN A 162 13.99 0.25 -12.41
CA ASN A 162 13.53 0.30 -13.79
C ASN A 162 13.66 1.72 -14.33
N LYS A 163 14.76 1.96 -15.05
CA LYS A 163 15.04 3.24 -15.74
C LYS A 163 14.40 3.24 -17.13
N GLY A 164 13.12 3.54 -17.20
CA GLY A 164 12.49 3.86 -18.49
C GLY A 164 12.68 5.32 -18.90
N GLU A 165 12.02 5.73 -19.98
CA GLU A 165 12.11 7.09 -20.51
C GLU A 165 11.31 8.07 -19.64
N GLY A 166 11.85 9.27 -19.43
CA GLY A 166 11.13 10.33 -18.70
C GLY A 166 10.02 10.93 -19.56
N LEU A 167 8.97 11.44 -18.90
CA LEU A 167 7.85 12.11 -19.57
C LEU A 167 8.30 13.28 -20.46
N TRP A 168 9.43 13.94 -20.16
CA TRP A 168 9.98 15.04 -20.95
C TRP A 168 10.47 14.62 -22.36
N GLU A 169 10.67 13.33 -22.60
CA GLU A 169 11.00 12.78 -23.92
C GLU A 169 9.76 12.67 -24.84
N PHE A 170 8.55 12.84 -24.28
CA PHE A 170 7.29 12.64 -25.02
C PHE A 170 6.99 13.85 -25.91
N LYS A 171 6.43 13.59 -27.09
CA LYS A 171 6.10 14.63 -28.07
C LYS A 171 4.63 15.02 -27.97
N PHE A 172 4.35 16.32 -27.84
CA PHE A 172 3.02 16.86 -28.10
C PHE A 172 2.70 16.70 -29.60
N LYS A 173 1.46 16.33 -29.92
CA LYS A 173 0.93 16.26 -31.28
C LYS A 173 -0.29 17.16 -31.40
#